data_AF-A0A1Q3K3S6-F1
#
_entry.id   AF-A0A1Q3K3S6-F1
#
_cell.length_a   1.000
_cell.length_b   1.000
_cell.length_c   1.000
_cell.angle_alpha   90.00
_cell.angle_beta   90.00
_cell.angle_gamma   90.00
#
_symmetry.space_group_name_H-M   'P 1'
#
loop_
_entity.id
_entity.type
_entity.pdbx_description
1 polymer ?
#
loop_
_entity_poly.entity_id
_entity_poly.type
_entity_poly.pdbx_seq_one_letter_code
_entity_poly.pdbx_strand_id
1 'polypeptide(L)' 'MNKLITGFALGLVVGILYAPESGNTTRRRIADKGNDLKNQFADFIDNLASRFEDQADEVEEYVQSRTDEVRAETL' A
#
# COMPACT_ATOMS: atom_id res chain seq x y z
N MET A 1 -4.94 1.72 -16.01
CA MET A 1 -4.03 2.02 -14.87
C MET A 1 -4.82 2.23 -13.56
N ASN A 2 -5.93 1.51 -13.34
CA ASN A 2 -6.94 1.86 -12.33
C ASN A 2 -7.18 0.73 -11.31
N LYS A 3 -6.62 -0.46 -11.56
CA LYS A 3 -6.93 -1.69 -10.80
C LYS A 3 -6.52 -1.61 -9.32
N LEU A 4 -5.40 -0.94 -9.01
CA LEU A 4 -4.92 -0.77 -7.64
C LEU A 4 -5.82 0.17 -6.82
N ILE A 5 -6.24 1.30 -7.40
CA ILE A 5 -7.13 2.26 -6.73
C ILE A 5 -8.51 1.65 -6.49
N THR A 6 -9.04 0.92 -7.48
CA THR A 6 -10.32 0.20 -7.33
C THR A 6 -10.23 -0.88 -6.27
N GLY A 7 -9.13 -1.65 -6.21
CA GLY A 7 -8.91 -2.67 -5.19
C GLY A 7 -8.81 -2.07 -3.78
N PHE A 8 -8.07 -0.98 -3.61
CA PHE A 8 -7.97 -0.27 -2.32
C PHE A 8 -9.31 0.30 -1.87
N ALA A 9 -10.06 0.95 -2.77
CA ALA A 9 -11.37 1.50 -2.46
C ALA A 9 -12.37 0.42 -2.03
N LEU A 10 -12.41 -0.72 -2.73
CA LEU A 10 -13.24 -1.87 -2.35
C LEU A 10 -12.82 -2.42 -0.98
N GLY A 11 -11.52 -2.53 -0.72
CA GLY A 11 -10.99 -2.97 0.58
C GLY A 11 -11.40 -2.07 1.74
N LEU A 12 -11.31 -0.74 1.57
CA LEU A 12 -11.74 0.21 2.60
C LEU A 12 -13.25 0.14 2.85
N VAL A 13 -14.06 0.03 1.80
CA VAL A 13 -15.52 -0.09 1.93
C VAL A 13 -15.87 -1.35 2.71
N VAL A 14 -15.30 -2.51 2.33
CA VAL A 14 -15.54 -3.77 3.04
C VAL A 14 -15.02 -3.70 4.48
N GLY A 15 -13.84 -3.11 4.71
CA GLY A 15 -13.26 -2.98 6.04
C GLY A 15 -14.08 -2.10 6.98
N ILE A 16 -14.58 -0.95 6.50
CA ILE A 16 -15.43 -0.06 7.29
C ILE A 16 -16.78 -0.71 7.60
N LEU A 17 -17.36 -1.44 6.64
CA LEU A 17 -18.62 -2.15 6.86
C LEU A 17 -18.47 -3.32 7.84
N TYR A 18 -17.34 -4.03 7.80
CA TYR A 18 -17.06 -5.16 8.69
C TYR A 18 -16.67 -4.71 10.11
N ALA A 19 -15.93 -3.60 10.23
CA ALA A 19 -15.49 -3.04 11.50
C ALA A 19 -15.86 -1.55 11.61
N PRO A 20 -17.12 -1.25 11.97
CA PRO A 20 -17.56 0.13 12.14
C PRO A 20 -16.98 0.74 13.42
N GLU A 21 -16.17 1.78 13.28
CA GLU A 21 -15.77 2.64 14.39
C GLU A 21 -16.87 3.68 14.68
N SER A 22 -17.05 4.07 15.94
CA SER A 22 -18.05 5.09 16.28
C SER A 22 -17.66 6.45 15.67
N GLY A 23 -18.62 7.15 15.05
CA GLY A 23 -18.34 8.43 14.38
C GLY A 23 -17.80 9.53 15.31
N ASN A 24 -18.12 9.48 16.60
CA ASN A 24 -17.54 10.37 17.61
C ASN A 24 -16.04 10.13 17.78
N THR A 25 -15.63 8.85 17.84
CA THR A 25 -14.22 8.47 17.90
C THR A 25 -13.49 8.88 16.62
N THR A 26 -14.05 8.63 15.44
CA THR A 26 -13.43 9.01 14.16
C THR A 26 -13.22 10.52 14.03
N ARG A 27 -14.23 11.35 14.37
CA ARG A 27 -14.05 12.82 14.36
C ARG A 27 -12.97 13.28 15.31
N ARG A 28 -12.94 12.72 16.52
CA ARG A 28 -11.95 13.08 17.53
C ARG A 28 -10.54 12.69 17.08
N ARG A 29 -10.37 11.49 16.51
CA ARG A 29 -9.09 11.05 15.92
C ARG A 29 -8.65 11.95 14.77
N ILE A 30 -9.56 12.39 13.91
CA ILE A 30 -9.23 13.34 12.82
C ILE A 30 -8.76 14.68 13.40
N ALA A 31 -9.49 15.21 14.38
CA ALA A 31 -9.15 16.48 15.03
C ALA A 31 -7.80 16.43 15.76
N ASP A 32 -7.53 15.34 16.48
CA ASP A 32 -6.34 15.21 17.32
C ASP A 32 -5.11 14.77 16.50
N LYS A 33 -5.27 13.97 15.44
CA LYS A 33 -4.15 13.35 14.70
C LYS A 33 -3.93 13.90 13.30
N GLY A 34 -4.70 14.87 12.81
CA GLY A 34 -4.59 15.34 11.43
C GLY A 34 -3.18 15.79 11.01
N ASN A 35 -2.48 16.53 11.87
CA ASN A 35 -1.09 16.95 11.61
C ASN A 35 -0.08 15.81 11.83
N ASP A 36 -0.24 15.04 12.90
CA ASP A 36 0.67 13.93 13.22
C ASP A 36 0.60 12.80 12.19
N LEU A 37 -0.57 12.56 11.59
CA LEU A 37 -0.77 11.60 10.52
C LEU A 37 0.03 11.98 9.29
N LYS A 38 0.07 13.27 8.94
CA LYS A 38 0.80 13.72 7.75
C LYS A 38 2.30 13.45 7.89
N ASN A 39 2.88 13.78 9.05
CA ASN A 39 4.31 13.56 9.30
C ASN A 39 4.64 12.06 9.34
N GLN A 40 3.87 11.27 10.10
CA GLN A 40 4.08 9.82 10.16
C GLN A 40 3.88 9.13 8.80
N PHE A 41 2.93 9.61 7.99
CA PHE A 41 2.67 9.05 6.68
C PHE A 41 3.78 9.42 5.69
N ALA A 42 4.31 10.65 5.75
CA ALA A 42 5.47 11.05 4.97
C ALA A 42 6.69 10.18 5.34
N ASP A 43 6.99 10.06 6.63
CA ASP A 43 8.10 9.22 7.12
C ASP A 43 7.92 7.75 6.73
N PHE A 44 6.69 7.23 6.79
CA PHE A 44 6.38 5.86 6.39
C PHE A 44 6.57 5.65 4.89
N ILE A 45 6.07 6.57 4.06
CA ILE A 45 6.22 6.49 2.60
C ILE A 45 7.70 6.59 2.22
N ASP A 46 8.47 7.50 2.84
CA ASP A 46 9.90 7.63 2.58
C ASP A 46 10.66 6.36 2.99
N ASN A 47 10.41 5.81 4.18
CA ASN A 47 11.02 4.54 4.61
C ASN A 47 10.60 3.36 3.73
N LEU A 48 9.34 3.32 3.32
CA LEU A 48 8.83 2.27 2.43
C LEU A 48 9.48 2.40 1.06
N ALA A 49 9.59 3.60 0.51
CA ALA A 49 10.23 3.88 -0.77
C ALA A 49 11.71 3.46 -0.75
N SER A 50 12.47 3.84 0.28
CA SER A 50 13.88 3.40 0.39
C SER A 50 14.02 1.89 0.50
N ARG A 51 13.17 1.23 1.31
CA ARG A 51 13.18 -0.24 1.42
C ARG A 51 12.72 -0.94 0.15
N PHE A 52 11.84 -0.30 -0.61
CA PHE A 52 11.41 -0.79 -1.91
C PHE A 52 12.45 -0.53 -2.98
N GLU A 53 13.22 0.56 -2.98
CA GLU A 53 14.33 0.74 -3.93
C GLU A 53 15.40 -0.32 -3.69
N ASP A 54 15.86 -0.49 -2.45
CA ASP A 54 16.89 -1.49 -2.10
C ASP A 54 16.46 -2.93 -2.42
N GLN A 55 15.18 -3.27 -2.21
CA GLN A 55 14.64 -4.58 -2.56
C GLN A 55 14.15 -4.66 -4.00
N ALA A 56 13.80 -3.56 -4.67
CA ALA A 56 13.30 -3.57 -6.04
C ALA A 56 14.42 -3.97 -6.98
N ASP A 57 15.66 -3.55 -6.75
CA ASP A 57 16.79 -3.99 -7.56
C ASP A 57 16.99 -5.52 -7.45
N GLU A 58 16.92 -6.08 -6.24
CA GLU A 58 17.04 -7.53 -6.01
C GLU A 58 15.82 -8.32 -6.53
N VAL A 59 14.62 -7.77 -6.33
CA VAL A 59 13.36 -8.34 -6.80
C VAL A 59 13.26 -8.23 -8.31
N GLU A 60 13.76 -7.18 -8.94
CA GLU A 60 13.75 -7.02 -10.40
C GLU A 60 14.65 -8.05 -11.07
N GLU A 61 15.84 -8.34 -10.52
CA GLU A 61 16.71 -9.40 -11.01
C GLU A 61 16.09 -10.80 -10.79
N TYR A 62 15.46 -11.03 -9.64
CA TYR A 62 14.77 -12.29 -9.35
C TYR A 62 13.48 -12.48 -10.15
N VAL A 63 12.77 -11.39 -10.45
CA VAL A 63 11.55 -11.40 -11.26
C VAL A 63 11.89 -11.50 -12.73
N GLN A 64 12.97 -10.87 -13.23
CA GLN A 64 13.42 -11.04 -14.62
C GLN A 64 13.81 -12.49 -14.87
N SER A 65 14.64 -13.10 -14.02
CA SER A 65 15.03 -14.51 -14.18
C SER A 65 13.82 -15.46 -14.18
N ARG A 66 12.84 -15.25 -13.30
CA ARG A 66 11.59 -16.03 -13.28
C ARG A 66 10.67 -15.71 -14.45
N THR A 67 10.62 -14.45 -14.89
CA THR A 67 9.78 -14.03 -16.01
C THR A 67 10.30 -14.61 -17.31
N ASP A 68 11.62 -14.65 -17.50
CA ASP A 68 12.26 -15.24 -18.67
C ASP A 68 12.09 -16.76 -18.68
N GLU A 69 12.16 -17.43 -17.52
CA GLU A 69 11.89 -18.87 -17.38
C GLU A 69 10.41 -19.19 -17.70
N VAL A 70 9.46 -18.40 -17.18
CA VAL A 70 8.02 -18.54 -17.46
C VAL A 70 7.69 -18.20 -18.92
N ARG A 71 8.40 -17.25 -19.54
CA ARG A 71 8.24 -16.92 -20.97
C ARG A 71 8.80 -18.01 -21.88
N ALA A 72 9.90 -18.64 -21.48
CA ALA A 72 10.53 -19.73 -22.21
C ALA A 72 9.72 -21.03 -22.14
N GLU A 73 8.96 -21.26 -21.06
CA GLU A 73 8.07 -22.42 -20.91
C GLU A 73 6.70 -22.23 -21.60
N THR A 74 6.34 -21.00 -21.97
CA THR A 74 5.06 -20.66 -22.61
C THR A 74 5.14 -20.39 -24.13
N LEU A 75 6.32 -20.50 -24.74
CA LEU A 75 6.58 -20.47 -26.20
C LEU A 75 7.06 -21.84 -26.70
#